data_AF-A0A3M1ZPA4-F1
#
_entry.id   AF-A0A3M1ZPA4-F1
#
_cell.length_a   1.000
_cell.length_b   1.000
_cell.length_c   1.000
_cell.angle_alpha   90.00
_cell.angle_beta   90.00
_cell.angle_gamma   90.00
#
_symmetry.space_group_name_H-M   'P 1'
#
loop_
_entity.id
_entity.type
_entity.pdbx_description
1 polymer ?
#
loop_
_entity_poly.entity_id
_entity_poly.type
_entity_poly.pdbx_seq_one_letter_code
_entity_poly.pdbx_strand_id
1 'polypeptide(L)'
;GRFFSGHSQQSIELRQSQFMAEKFGSERPYPGRDLELAHRRMYIPQRLLELRQQLLREALEEEGLDQNCIDRWLRIDRVFWSQVRNTSLESFQSIDLKFEQPLIIPDPATGRI
;
A
#
# COMPACT_ATOMS: atom_id res chain seq x y z
N GLY A 1 0.68 -1.96 -12.46
CA GLY A 1 -0.36 -2.96 -12.08
C GLY A 1 -1.76 -2.36 -12.14
N ARG A 2 -2.83 -3.18 -12.25
CA ARG A 2 -4.22 -2.70 -12.45
C ARG A 2 -4.76 -1.77 -11.36
N PHE A 3 -4.31 -1.91 -10.12
CA PHE A 3 -4.67 -1.00 -9.00
C PHE A 3 -4.32 0.47 -9.25
N PHE A 4 -3.28 0.72 -10.04
CA PHE A 4 -2.78 2.07 -10.33
C PHE A 4 -3.32 2.63 -11.66
N SER A 5 -4.20 1.89 -12.35
CA SER A 5 -4.77 2.33 -13.62
C SER A 5 -5.50 3.67 -13.44
N GLY A 6 -5.30 4.60 -14.38
CA GLY A 6 -5.89 5.94 -14.34
C GLY A 6 -5.28 6.90 -13.31
N HIS A 7 -4.20 6.52 -12.61
CA HIS A 7 -3.49 7.40 -11.68
C HIS A 7 -2.14 7.80 -12.24
N SER A 8 -1.70 9.03 -11.95
CA SER A 8 -0.34 9.48 -12.25
C SER A 8 0.65 8.76 -11.32
N GLN A 9 1.61 8.06 -11.91
CA GLN A 9 2.69 7.41 -11.17
C GLN A 9 3.47 8.41 -10.32
N GLN A 10 3.88 9.54 -10.92
CA GLN A 10 4.60 10.60 -10.21
C GLN A 10 3.82 11.11 -8.99
N SER A 11 2.50 11.25 -9.11
CA SER A 11 1.66 11.68 -7.99
C SER A 11 1.60 10.63 -6.89
N ILE A 12 1.53 9.34 -7.24
CA ILE A 12 1.53 8.24 -6.26
C ILE A 12 2.87 8.16 -5.53
N GLU A 13 3.97 8.20 -6.27
CA GLU A 13 5.34 8.16 -5.72
C GLU A 13 5.57 9.33 -4.76
N LEU A 14 5.21 10.55 -5.18
CA LEU A 14 5.34 11.74 -4.33
C LEU A 14 4.56 11.59 -3.02
N ARG A 15 3.31 11.10 -3.08
CA ARG A 15 2.50 10.87 -1.87
C ARG A 15 3.11 9.82 -0.97
N GLN A 16 3.58 8.70 -1.54
CA GLN A 16 4.23 7.64 -0.77
C GLN A 16 5.52 8.14 -0.11
N SER A 17 6.35 8.88 -0.82
CA SER A 17 7.58 9.47 -0.28
C SER A 17 7.30 10.46 0.85
N GLN A 18 6.29 11.32 0.69
CA GLN A 18 5.88 12.25 1.75
C GLN A 18 5.39 11.52 2.99
N PHE A 19 4.57 10.47 2.81
CA PHE A 19 4.08 9.66 3.91
C PHE A 19 5.24 9.02 4.68
N MET A 20 6.16 8.35 3.97
CA MET A 20 7.30 7.71 4.62
C MET A 20 8.25 8.72 5.27
N ALA A 21 8.52 9.87 4.64
CA ALA A 21 9.37 10.91 5.20
C ALA A 21 8.86 11.40 6.57
N GLU A 22 7.55 11.61 6.71
CA GLU A 22 6.93 11.92 8.01
C GLU A 22 7.18 10.79 9.02
N LYS A 23 7.00 9.52 8.64
CA LYS A 23 7.24 8.38 9.55
C LYS A 23 8.70 8.19 9.94
N PHE A 24 9.62 8.71 9.14
CA PHE A 24 11.04 8.77 9.46
C PHE A 24 11.46 10.03 10.23
N GLY A 25 10.51 10.91 10.60
CA GLY A 25 10.75 12.05 11.48
C GLY A 25 10.92 13.40 10.76
N SER A 26 10.42 13.54 9.52
CA SER A 26 10.34 14.85 8.88
C SER A 26 9.47 15.81 9.71
N GLU A 27 9.91 17.06 9.82
CA GLU A 27 9.12 18.13 10.47
C GLU A 27 7.90 18.55 9.64
N ARG A 28 7.83 18.15 8.36
CA ARG A 28 6.72 18.46 7.48
C ARG A 28 5.67 17.35 7.60
N PRO A 29 4.43 17.68 8.03
CA PRO A 29 3.38 16.67 8.14
C PRO A 29 2.97 16.16 6.75
N TYR A 30 2.52 14.91 6.70
CA TYR A 30 2.02 14.32 5.46
C TYR A 30 0.70 15.00 5.05
N PRO A 31 0.63 15.62 3.85
CA PRO A 31 -0.54 16.41 3.45
C PRO A 31 -1.61 15.57 2.72
N GLY A 32 -1.48 14.24 2.71
CA GLY A 32 -2.38 13.35 2.00
C GLY A 32 -3.53 12.83 2.87
N ARG A 33 -4.23 11.81 2.37
CA ARG A 33 -5.33 11.16 3.08
C ARG A 33 -4.79 10.11 4.05
N ASP A 34 -5.50 9.92 5.15
CA ASP A 34 -5.28 8.77 6.04
C ASP A 34 -5.36 7.45 5.27
N LEU A 35 -4.58 6.47 5.73
CA LEU A 35 -4.42 5.19 5.02
C LEU A 35 -5.75 4.46 4.83
N GLU A 36 -6.57 4.38 5.88
CA GLU A 36 -7.89 3.74 5.82
C GLU A 36 -8.75 4.40 4.74
N LEU A 37 -8.77 5.73 4.67
CA LEU A 37 -9.54 6.48 3.68
C LEU A 37 -8.97 6.34 2.27
N ALA A 38 -7.64 6.32 2.12
CA ALA A 38 -6.98 6.17 0.83
C ALA A 38 -7.23 4.78 0.21
N HIS A 39 -7.33 3.74 1.05
CA HIS A 39 -7.43 2.35 0.63
C HIS A 39 -8.82 1.73 0.83
N ARG A 40 -9.80 2.44 1.42
CA ARG A 40 -11.13 1.90 1.78
C ARG A 40 -11.85 1.16 0.66
N ARG A 41 -11.66 1.59 -0.58
CA ARG A 41 -12.34 1.01 -1.75
C ARG A 41 -11.55 -0.16 -2.35
N MET A 42 -10.37 -0.50 -1.85
CA MET A 42 -9.49 -1.50 -2.45
C MET A 42 -9.55 -2.78 -1.64
N TYR A 43 -9.77 -3.92 -2.31
CA TYR A 43 -9.58 -5.21 -1.66
C TYR A 43 -8.09 -5.59 -1.67
N ILE A 44 -7.47 -5.53 -0.50
CA ILE A 44 -6.04 -5.77 -0.28
C ILE A 44 -5.88 -6.92 0.72
N PRO A 45 -5.87 -8.18 0.24
CA PRO A 45 -5.56 -9.33 1.07
C PRO A 45 -4.07 -9.34 1.47
N GLN A 46 -3.76 -10.09 2.53
CA GLN A 46 -2.41 -10.28 3.08
C GLN A 46 -1.35 -10.54 1.98
N ARG A 47 -1.65 -11.40 1.01
CA ARG A 47 -0.72 -11.76 -0.08
C ARG A 47 -0.25 -10.56 -0.92
N LEU A 48 -1.11 -9.54 -1.12
CA LEU A 48 -0.73 -8.34 -1.87
C LEU A 48 0.22 -7.45 -1.08
N LEU A 49 0.08 -7.41 0.25
CA LEU A 49 1.00 -6.68 1.12
C LEU A 49 2.37 -7.35 1.16
N GLU A 50 2.40 -8.69 1.20
CA GLU A 50 3.62 -9.48 1.12
C GLU A 50 4.35 -9.26 -0.21
N LEU A 51 3.63 -9.36 -1.33
CA LEU A 51 4.17 -9.05 -2.66
C LEU A 51 4.72 -7.62 -2.71
N ARG A 52 3.98 -6.64 -2.21
CA ARG A 52 4.43 -5.24 -2.19
C ARG A 52 5.66 -5.05 -1.30
N GLN A 53 5.79 -5.77 -0.19
CA GLN A 53 6.98 -5.72 0.67
C GLN A 53 8.20 -6.31 0.00
N GLN A 54 8.01 -7.41 -0.73
CA GLN A 54 9.08 -8.01 -1.52
C GLN A 54 9.57 -7.02 -2.58
N LEU A 55 8.66 -6.43 -3.37
CA LEU A 55 9.02 -5.43 -4.37
C LEU A 55 9.72 -4.21 -3.76
N LEU A 56 9.29 -3.76 -2.58
CA LEU A 56 9.95 -2.68 -1.86
C LEU A 56 11.36 -3.08 -1.41
N ARG A 57 11.54 -4.31 -0.90
CA ARG A 57 12.85 -4.82 -0.52
C ARG A 57 13.80 -4.81 -1.72
N GLU A 58 13.37 -5.40 -2.83
CA GLU A 58 14.14 -5.46 -4.08
C GLU A 58 14.54 -4.04 -4.54
N ALA A 59 13.61 -3.09 -4.53
CA ALA A 59 13.89 -1.70 -4.88
C ALA A 59 14.91 -1.03 -3.95
N LEU A 60 14.85 -1.27 -2.63
CA LEU A 60 15.83 -0.69 -1.69
C LEU A 60 17.22 -1.35 -1.84
N GLU A 61 17.26 -2.64 -2.17
CA GLU A 61 18.51 -3.38 -2.44
C GLU A 61 19.16 -2.89 -3.75
N GLU A 62 18.37 -2.64 -4.79
CA GLU A 62 18.82 -2.07 -6.07
C GLU A 62 19.42 -0.67 -5.92
N GLU A 63 18.89 0.14 -5.00
CA GLU A 63 19.42 1.46 -4.64
C GLU A 63 20.67 1.39 -3.74
N GLY A 64 21.14 0.18 -3.39
CA GLY A 64 22.38 -0.03 -2.66
C GLY A 64 22.31 0.31 -1.16
N LEU A 65 21.11 0.32 -0.57
CA LEU A 65 20.98 0.53 0.87
C LEU A 65 21.56 -0.67 1.64
N ASP A 66 22.13 -0.40 2.81
CA ASP A 66 22.60 -1.46 3.69
C ASP A 66 21.43 -2.25 4.32
N GLN A 67 21.69 -3.51 4.67
CA GLN A 67 20.68 -4.42 5.20
C GLN A 67 19.97 -3.89 6.45
N ASN A 68 20.68 -3.18 7.34
CA ASN A 68 20.08 -2.67 8.57
C ASN A 68 19.09 -1.54 8.26
N CYS A 69 19.42 -0.67 7.31
CA CYS A 69 18.50 0.35 6.79
C CYS A 69 17.25 -0.28 6.17
N ILE A 70 17.43 -1.28 5.31
CA ILE A 70 16.31 -2.00 4.67
C ILE A 70 15.41 -2.64 5.73
N ASP A 71 15.98 -3.38 6.68
CA ASP A 71 15.19 -4.07 7.69
C ASP A 71 14.44 -3.09 8.62
N ARG A 72 15.04 -1.95 8.94
CA ARG A 72 14.37 -0.88 9.69
C ARG A 72 13.21 -0.28 8.87
N TRP A 73 13.43 -0.03 7.58
CA TRP A 73 12.41 0.52 6.70
C TRP A 73 11.20 -0.42 6.60
N LEU A 74 11.43 -1.69 6.30
CA LEU A 74 10.37 -2.68 6.15
C LEU A 74 9.63 -2.94 7.47
N ARG A 75 10.30 -2.82 8.61
CA ARG A 75 9.66 -2.91 9.93
C ARG A 75 8.68 -1.76 10.15
N ILE A 76 9.06 -0.53 9.83
CA ILE A 76 8.18 0.64 9.94
C ILE A 76 6.99 0.51 9.00
N ASP A 77 7.22 0.14 7.74
CA ASP A 77 6.16 -0.09 6.76
C ASP A 77 5.11 -1.10 7.25
N ARG A 78 5.57 -2.22 7.84
CA ARG A 78 4.70 -3.30 8.32
C ARG A 78 3.73 -2.85 9.42
N VAL A 79 4.05 -1.83 10.21
CA VAL A 79 3.17 -1.30 11.26
C VAL A 79 1.84 -0.80 10.68
N PHE A 80 1.84 -0.32 9.45
CA PHE A 80 0.66 0.27 8.80
C PHE A 80 -0.24 -0.75 8.13
N TRP A 81 0.15 -2.03 8.08
CA TRP A 81 -0.61 -3.05 7.37
C TRP A 81 -2.01 -3.26 7.93
N SER A 82 -2.19 -3.12 9.23
CA SER A 82 -3.51 -3.27 9.86
C SER A 82 -4.54 -2.22 9.39
N GLN A 83 -4.09 -1.05 8.93
CA GLN A 83 -4.96 0.03 8.43
C GLN A 83 -5.36 -0.16 6.97
N VAL A 84 -4.71 -1.09 6.25
CA VAL A 84 -4.87 -1.28 4.81
C VAL A 84 -5.39 -2.68 4.48
N ARG A 85 -5.02 -3.69 5.27
CA ARG A 85 -5.33 -5.09 5.03
C ARG A 85 -6.81 -5.40 5.22
N ASN A 86 -7.42 -6.07 4.26
CA ASN A 86 -8.72 -6.71 4.43
C ASN A 86 -8.56 -8.18 4.86
N THR A 87 -9.43 -8.63 5.77
CA THR A 87 -9.38 -9.99 6.35
C THR A 87 -10.00 -11.05 5.44
N SER A 88 -11.13 -10.74 4.80
CA SER A 88 -11.80 -11.62 3.84
C SER A 88 -12.51 -10.80 2.77
N LEU A 89 -12.78 -11.42 1.62
CA LEU A 89 -13.54 -10.79 0.55
C LEU A 89 -14.98 -10.50 1.00
N GLU A 90 -15.60 -11.45 1.70
CA GLU A 90 -16.95 -11.31 2.24
C GLU A 90 -17.08 -10.10 3.17
N SER A 91 -16.16 -9.94 4.12
CA SER A 91 -16.14 -8.79 5.04
C SER A 91 -15.87 -7.47 4.32
N PHE A 92 -15.17 -7.49 3.19
CA PHE A 92 -14.94 -6.30 2.38
C PHE A 92 -16.19 -5.92 1.56
N GLN A 93 -16.88 -6.92 1.01
CA GLN A 93 -18.10 -6.72 0.22
C GLN A 93 -19.29 -6.24 1.06
N SER A 94 -19.27 -6.45 2.37
CA SER A 94 -20.30 -5.95 3.29
C SER A 94 -20.11 -4.47 3.68
N ILE A 95 -19.00 -3.83 3.28
CA ILE A 95 -18.73 -2.42 3.57
C ILE A 95 -19.64 -1.53 2.71
N ASP A 96 -20.38 -0.62 3.36
CA ASP A 96 -21.14 0.42 2.66
C ASP A 96 -20.20 1.53 2.14
N LEU A 97 -19.84 1.42 0.87
CA LEU A 97 -19.05 2.43 0.15
C LEU A 97 -19.90 3.60 -0.37
N LYS A 98 -21.21 3.62 -0.07
CA LYS A 98 -22.19 4.63 -0.49
C LYS A 98 -22.26 4.83 -2.00
N PHE A 99 -21.41 5.70 -2.53
CA PHE A 99 -21.37 6.11 -3.94
C PHE A 99 -20.10 5.66 -4.65
N GLU A 100 -19.17 5.01 -3.94
CA GLU A 100 -17.93 4.53 -4.51
C GLU A 100 -18.03 3.07 -4.93
N GLN A 101 -17.30 2.73 -5.99
CA GLN A 101 -17.22 1.36 -6.48
C GLN A 101 -16.06 0.62 -5.83
N PRO A 102 -16.26 -0.62 -5.34
CA PRO A 102 -15.18 -1.45 -4.84
C PRO A 102 -14.20 -1.78 -5.99
N LEU A 103 -12.92 -1.66 -5.69
CA LEU A 103 -11.80 -2.02 -6.55
C LEU A 103 -11.26 -3.38 -6.11
N ILE A 104 -11.73 -4.42 -6.81
CA ILE A 104 -11.30 -5.79 -6.63
C ILE A 104 -10.57 -6.22 -7.91
N ILE A 105 -9.29 -6.56 -7.78
CA ILE A 105 -8.46 -6.98 -8.90
C ILE A 105 -8.13 -8.47 -8.74
N PRO A 106 -8.58 -9.34 -9.67
CA PRO A 106 -8.20 -10.75 -9.64
C PRO A 106 -6.71 -10.91 -9.93
N ASP A 107 -6.14 -11.95 -9.37
CA ASP A 107 -4.78 -12.40 -9.67
C ASP A 107 -4.63 -12.62 -11.19
N PRO A 108 -3.62 -12.01 -11.84
CA PRO A 108 -3.50 -12.07 -13.29
C PRO A 108 -3.09 -13.45 -13.82
N ALA A 109 -2.46 -14.30 -13.01
CA ALA A 109 -2.01 -15.63 -13.41
C ALA A 109 -3.12 -16.67 -13.24
N THR A 110 -3.92 -16.56 -12.18
CA THR A 110 -4.92 -17.57 -11.80
C THR A 110 -6.37 -17.12 -12.01
N GLY A 111 -6.61 -15.82 -12.20
CA GLY A 111 -7.95 -15.22 -12.28
C GLY A 111 -8.71 -15.19 -10.95
N ARG A 112 -8.12 -15.65 -9.85
CA ARG A 112 -8.78 -15.74 -8.54
C ARG A 112 -8.71 -14.42 -7.78
N ILE A 113 -9.74 -14.12 -6.98
CA ILE A 113 -9.78 -12.96 -6.08
C ILE A 113 -9.05 -13.27 -4.76
#